data_AF-A0A1I0FIG2-F1
#
_entry.id   AF-A0A1I0FIG2-F1
#
_cell.length_a   1.000
_cell.length_b   1.000
_cell.length_c   1.000
_cell.angle_alpha   90.00
_cell.angle_beta   90.00
_cell.angle_gamma   90.00
#
_symmetry.space_group_name_H-M   'P 1'
#
loop_
_entity.id
_entity.type
_entity.pdbx_description
1 polymer ?
#
loop_
_entity_poly.entity_id
_entity_poly.type
_entity_poly.pdbx_seq_one_letter_code
_entity_poly.pdbx_strand_id
1 'polypeptide(L)'
;MNSIMQAAAAGFMQAQDEGDMLVRLRDRLVALGVNAELRDNNSALMVHKPEPGLPVWVFVGYGGAYYSWQNAERRHPTNDPAGAANVLAEYIAR
;
A
#
# COMPACT_ATOMS: atom_id res chain seq x y z
N MET A 1 -17.14 21.78 20.46
CA MET A 1 -16.12 20.73 20.21
C MET A 1 -14.98 21.41 19.45
N ASN A 2 -13.74 21.38 19.96
CA ASN A 2 -12.66 22.24 19.46
C ASN A 2 -12.07 21.69 18.14
N SER A 3 -11.78 22.54 17.13
CA SER A 3 -11.34 22.11 15.78
C SER A 3 -10.10 21.21 15.76
N ILE A 4 -9.20 21.35 16.74
CA ILE A 4 -7.99 20.52 16.85
C ILE A 4 -8.35 19.04 17.09
N MET A 5 -9.36 18.76 17.93
CA MET A 5 -9.78 17.39 18.21
C MET A 5 -10.46 16.75 16.99
N GLN A 6 -11.18 17.54 16.18
CA GLN A 6 -11.81 17.06 14.95
C GLN A 6 -10.77 16.73 13.87
N ALA A 7 -9.75 17.58 13.71
CA ALA A 7 -8.66 17.33 12.76
C ALA A 7 -7.84 16.08 13.13
N ALA A 8 -7.55 15.90 14.42
CA ALA A 8 -6.87 14.70 14.90
C ALA A 8 -7.69 13.44 14.61
N ALA A 9 -9.00 13.43 14.96
CA ALA A 9 -9.89 12.31 14.69
C ALA A 9 -9.99 11.96 13.20
N ALA A 10 -10.09 12.98 12.33
CA ALA A 10 -10.11 12.78 10.88
C ALA A 10 -8.81 12.15 10.36
N GLY A 11 -7.65 12.59 10.84
CA GLY A 11 -6.36 12.01 10.48
C GLY A 11 -6.22 10.54 10.92
N PHE A 12 -6.74 10.19 12.09
CA PHE A 12 -6.76 8.79 12.56
C PHE A 12 -7.68 7.91 11.71
N MET A 13 -8.87 8.39 11.32
CA MET A 13 -9.77 7.65 10.44
C MET A 13 -9.15 7.44 9.06
N GLN A 14 -8.55 8.49 8.49
CA GLN A 14 -7.86 8.39 7.21
C GLN A 14 -6.72 7.36 7.25
N ALA A 15 -5.90 7.36 8.31
CA ALA A 15 -4.81 6.39 8.45
C ALA A 15 -5.32 4.94 8.57
N GLN A 16 -6.48 4.73 9.20
CA GLN A 16 -7.12 3.41 9.25
C GLN A 16 -7.61 2.98 7.86
N ASP A 17 -8.29 3.87 7.13
CA ASP A 17 -8.78 3.59 5.78
C ASP A 17 -7.63 3.26 4.81
N GLU A 18 -6.52 4.01 4.87
CA GLU A 18 -5.32 3.76 4.08
C GLU A 18 -4.66 2.43 4.44
N GLY A 19 -4.64 2.08 5.74
CA GLY A 19 -4.15 0.78 6.21
C GLY A 19 -4.99 -0.39 5.69
N ASP A 20 -6.32 -0.25 5.69
CA ASP A 20 -7.24 -1.25 5.15
C ASP A 20 -7.04 -1.47 3.65
N MET A 21 -6.71 -0.42 2.91
CA MET A 21 -6.36 -0.55 1.49
C MET A 21 -5.08 -1.37 1.30
N LEU A 22 -4.04 -1.12 2.11
CA LEU A 22 -2.80 -1.90 2.07
C LEU A 22 -3.03 -3.37 2.49
N VAL A 23 -3.92 -3.63 3.44
CA VAL A 23 -4.34 -5.00 3.80
C VAL A 23 -4.95 -5.71 2.58
N ARG A 24 -5.87 -5.07 1.87
CA ARG A 24 -6.49 -5.66 0.67
C ARG A 24 -5.47 -5.93 -0.43
N LEU A 25 -4.51 -5.01 -0.63
CA LEU A 25 -3.45 -5.21 -1.60
C LEU A 25 -2.53 -6.38 -1.22
N ARG A 26 -2.13 -6.48 0.05
CA ARG A 26 -1.36 -7.61 0.57
C ARG A 26 -2.07 -8.93 0.27
N ASP A 27 -3.35 -9.04 0.58
CA ASP A 27 -4.11 -10.28 0.40
C ASP A 27 -4.14 -10.71 -1.07
N ARG A 28 -4.21 -9.75 -2.01
CA ARG A 28 -4.11 -10.02 -3.44
C ARG A 28 -2.72 -10.48 -3.86
N LEU A 29 -1.65 -9.87 -3.35
CA LEU A 29 -0.27 -10.30 -3.61
C LEU A 29 -0.01 -11.70 -3.09
N VAL A 30 -0.44 -12.01 -1.87
CA VAL A 30 -0.32 -13.35 -1.27
C VAL A 30 -1.08 -14.39 -2.09
N ALA A 31 -2.28 -14.06 -2.58
CA ALA A 31 -3.03 -14.95 -3.47
C ALA A 31 -2.32 -15.24 -4.81
N LEU A 32 -1.40 -14.36 -5.25
CA LEU A 32 -0.53 -14.55 -6.40
C LEU A 32 0.79 -15.26 -6.06
N GLY A 33 0.99 -15.66 -4.80
CA GLY A 33 2.24 -16.25 -4.32
C GLY A 33 3.38 -15.25 -4.08
N VAL A 34 3.08 -13.95 -4.10
CA VAL A 34 4.06 -12.89 -3.79
C VAL A 34 4.14 -12.69 -2.29
N ASN A 35 5.35 -12.76 -1.74
CA ASN A 35 5.59 -12.47 -0.33
C ASN A 35 5.48 -10.95 -0.07
N ALA A 36 4.48 -10.55 0.74
CA ALA A 36 4.22 -9.17 1.09
C ALA A 36 3.83 -9.03 2.57
N GLU A 37 4.42 -8.06 3.25
CA GLU A 37 4.27 -7.84 4.70
C GLU A 37 3.88 -6.38 5.00
N LEU A 38 2.88 -6.20 5.87
CA LEU A 38 2.55 -4.87 6.38
C LEU A 38 3.55 -4.45 7.44
N ARG A 39 3.89 -3.15 7.45
CA ARG A 39 4.83 -2.51 8.37
C ARG A 39 4.24 -1.21 8.90
N ASP A 40 4.88 -0.69 9.95
CA ASP A 40 4.60 0.64 10.52
C ASP A 40 3.11 0.86 10.80
N ASN A 41 2.49 -0.02 11.59
CA ASN A 41 1.05 0.00 11.90
C ASN A 41 0.15 0.03 10.65
N ASN A 42 0.49 -0.79 9.65
CA ASN A 42 -0.19 -0.90 8.36
C ASN A 42 -0.11 0.36 7.48
N SER A 43 0.80 1.30 7.76
CA SER A 43 1.01 2.48 6.90
C SER A 43 1.93 2.21 5.71
N ALA A 44 2.62 1.07 5.69
CA ALA A 44 3.50 0.65 4.61
C ALA A 44 3.33 -0.84 4.30
N LEU A 45 3.44 -1.19 3.02
CA LEU A 45 3.47 -2.56 2.55
C LEU A 45 4.83 -2.84 1.91
N MET A 46 5.55 -3.80 2.47
CA MET A 46 6.84 -4.27 1.98
C MET A 46 6.64 -5.51 1.11
N VAL A 47 7.01 -5.43 -0.16
CA VAL A 47 6.86 -6.52 -1.14
C VAL A 47 8.25 -7.08 -1.47
N HIS A 48 8.46 -8.37 -1.20
CA HIS A 48 9.75 -9.02 -1.41
C HIS A 48 9.96 -9.40 -2.88
N LYS A 49 11.20 -9.27 -3.36
CA LYS A 49 11.61 -9.79 -4.67
C LYS A 49 12.01 -11.28 -4.56
N PRO A 50 11.79 -12.11 -5.60
CA PRO A 50 12.17 -13.53 -5.58
C PRO A 50 13.69 -13.80 -5.62
N GLU A 51 14.47 -12.90 -6.23
CA GLU A 51 15.93 -12.96 -6.34
C GLU A 51 16.62 -11.95 -5.40
N PRO A 52 17.96 -12.01 -5.17
CA PRO A 52 18.62 -11.05 -4.29
C PRO A 52 18.36 -9.62 -4.75
N GLY A 53 17.65 -8.86 -3.92
CA GLY A 53 17.26 -7.49 -4.25
C GLY A 53 16.58 -6.81 -3.08
N LEU A 54 16.57 -5.48 -3.11
CA LEU A 54 15.86 -4.70 -2.10
C LEU A 54 14.33 -4.89 -2.28
N PRO A 55 13.58 -5.01 -1.18
CA PRO A 55 12.12 -5.07 -1.25
C PRO A 55 11.56 -3.75 -1.79
N VAL A 56 10.37 -3.84 -2.39
CA VAL A 56 9.62 -2.69 -2.87
C VAL A 56 8.71 -2.20 -1.75
N TRP A 57 8.82 -0.92 -1.41
CA TRP A 57 7.93 -0.25 -0.48
C TRP A 57 6.75 0.37 -1.21
N VAL A 58 5.55 0.01 -0.75
CA VAL A 58 4.28 0.49 -1.29
C VAL A 58 3.53 1.26 -0.20
N PHE A 59 3.05 2.44 -0.55
CA PHE A 59 2.29 3.32 0.33
C PHE A 59 0.99 3.73 -0.34
N VAL A 60 -0.05 3.97 0.46
CA VAL A 60 -1.23 4.68 -0.01
C VAL A 60 -0.97 6.18 0.15
N GLY A 61 -1.22 6.94 -0.91
CA GLY A 61 -0.98 8.38 -0.93
C GLY A 61 -2.07 9.13 -1.69
N TYR A 62 -1.86 10.44 -1.82
CA TYR A 62 -2.80 11.34 -2.52
C TYR A 62 -4.21 11.30 -1.94
N GLY A 63 -4.30 11.31 -0.60
CA GLY A 63 -5.58 11.24 0.11
C GLY A 63 -6.32 9.92 -0.12
N GLY A 64 -5.59 8.80 -0.16
CA GLY A 64 -6.19 7.47 -0.36
C GLY A 64 -6.42 7.06 -1.82
N ALA A 65 -6.06 7.87 -2.81
CA ALA A 65 -6.42 7.61 -4.21
C ALA A 65 -5.51 6.59 -4.92
N TYR A 66 -4.24 6.48 -4.51
CA TYR A 66 -3.26 5.64 -5.21
C TYR A 66 -2.39 4.82 -4.25
N TYR A 67 -2.16 3.56 -4.63
CA TYR A 67 -0.96 2.83 -4.22
C TYR A 67 0.22 3.41 -5.00
N SER A 68 1.35 3.64 -4.33
CA SER A 68 2.54 4.23 -4.94
C SER A 68 3.80 3.56 -4.43
N TRP A 69 4.79 3.41 -5.32
CA TRP A 69 6.10 2.85 -5.02
C TRP A 69 7.16 3.53 -5.88
N GLN A 70 8.43 3.21 -5.64
CA GLN A 70 9.57 3.82 -6.35
C GLN A 70 9.51 5.35 -6.33
N ASN A 71 9.55 5.95 -5.13
CA ASN A 71 9.45 7.41 -4.94
C ASN A 71 8.23 8.04 -5.64
N ALA A 72 7.11 7.31 -5.70
CA ALA A 72 5.88 7.69 -6.38
C ALA A 72 5.99 7.91 -7.91
N GLU A 73 7.06 7.43 -8.56
CA GLU A 73 7.16 7.34 -10.03
C GLU A 73 6.20 6.28 -10.60
N ARG A 74 5.88 5.26 -9.79
CA ARG A 74 4.93 4.21 -10.13
C ARG A 74 3.71 4.32 -9.22
N ARG A 75 2.51 4.21 -9.82
CA ARG A 75 1.24 4.32 -9.10
C ARG A 75 0.17 3.43 -9.72
N HIS A 76 -0.78 3.01 -8.89
CA HIS A 76 -2.00 2.33 -9.31
C HIS A 76 -3.19 2.80 -8.47
N PRO A 77 -4.38 3.03 -9.06
CA PRO A 77 -5.58 3.40 -8.31
C PRO A 77 -5.92 2.40 -7.18
N THR A 78 -6.35 2.90 -6.02
CA THR A 78 -6.71 2.08 -4.85
C THR A 78 -8.03 1.32 -4.99
N ASN A 79 -8.90 1.78 -5.89
CA ASN A 79 -10.15 1.10 -6.23
C ASN A 79 -9.96 -0.17 -7.06
N ASP A 80 -8.75 -0.44 -7.56
CA ASP A 80 -8.39 -1.68 -8.25
C ASP A 80 -7.16 -2.35 -7.60
N PRO A 81 -7.34 -3.00 -6.43
CA PRO A 81 -6.25 -3.70 -5.75
C PRO A 81 -5.79 -4.96 -6.49
N ALA A 82 -6.63 -5.57 -7.34
CA ALA A 82 -6.26 -6.74 -8.12
C ALA A 82 -5.32 -6.35 -9.27
N GLY A 83 -5.63 -5.29 -10.01
CA GLY A 83 -4.75 -4.72 -11.02
C GLY A 83 -3.42 -4.25 -10.41
N ALA A 84 -3.47 -3.57 -9.26
CA ALA A 84 -2.27 -3.15 -8.53
C ALA A 84 -1.36 -4.34 -8.17
N ALA A 85 -1.94 -5.44 -7.68
CA ALA A 85 -1.18 -6.65 -7.34
C ALA A 85 -0.52 -7.27 -8.57
N ASN A 86 -1.22 -7.35 -9.71
CA ASN A 86 -0.64 -7.86 -10.96
C ASN A 86 0.53 -7.00 -11.44
N VAL A 87 0.35 -5.68 -11.47
CA VAL A 87 1.41 -4.73 -11.89
C VAL A 87 2.62 -4.83 -10.96
N LEU A 88 2.41 -4.96 -9.66
CA LEU A 88 3.50 -5.14 -8.69
C LEU A 88 4.22 -6.48 -8.88
N ALA A 89 3.48 -7.58 -9.08
CA ALA A 89 4.05 -8.90 -9.34
C ALA A 89 4.94 -8.88 -10.61
N GLU A 90 4.47 -8.27 -11.69
CA GLU A 90 5.24 -8.08 -12.92
C GLU A 90 6.46 -7.17 -12.72
N TYR A 91 6.34 -6.16 -11.85
CA TYR A 91 7.43 -5.23 -11.56
C TYR A 91 8.56 -5.90 -10.77
N ILE A 92 8.24 -6.71 -9.76
CA ILE A 92 9.25 -7.38 -8.92
C ILE A 92 9.92 -8.58 -9.59
N ALA A 93 9.30 -9.13 -10.65
CA ALA A 93 9.86 -10.23 -11.44
C ALA A 93 10.95 -9.78 -12.42
N ARG A 94 11.16 -8.47 -12.59
CA ARG A 94 12.24 -7.87 -13.39
C ARG A 94 13.48 -7.63 -12.55
#